data_AF-A0A7C5M893-F1
#
_entry.id   AF-A0A7C5M893-F1
#
_cell.length_a   1.000
_cell.length_b   1.000
_cell.length_c   1.000
_cell.angle_alpha   90.00
_cell.angle_beta   90.00
_cell.angle_gamma   90.00
#
_symmetry.space_group_name_H-M   'P 1'
#
loop_
_entity.id
_entity.type
_entity.pdbx_description
1 polymer ?
#
loop_
_entity_poly.entity_id
_entity_poly.type
_entity_poly.pdbx_seq_one_letter_code
_entity_poly.pdbx_strand_id
1 'polypeptide(L)'
;MRFCPRCGFTADDDDHYCRKCGADLLSAPLVQVGSRGVSRKSLWLVAATMVLGLAAFGLIFVLSSKGCGRVNGSFVASGSPYGDFQFVPTRCRSGERAGFYGVILMQEDPEGGGIMVFGEPSRQKLVVQVPHSCGGSNAEQGQCKEFTISPEQCSRFNVLVSRTNITVNDIRLLDGQVVLDCKFPEGGTA
;
A
#
# COMPACT_ATOMS: atom_id res chain seq x y z
N MET A 1 45.64 18.58 5.80
CA MET A 1 44.97 17.41 5.21
C MET A 1 44.48 17.80 3.81
N ARG A 2 44.76 16.96 2.81
CA ARG A 2 44.42 17.20 1.39
C ARG A 2 43.68 16.01 0.79
N PHE A 3 42.89 16.26 -0.26
CA PHE A 3 42.14 15.21 -0.95
C PHE A 3 42.86 14.75 -2.21
N CYS A 4 42.92 13.44 -2.43
CA CYS A 4 43.44 12.89 -3.67
C CYS A 4 42.54 13.27 -4.86
N PRO A 5 43.05 13.96 -5.89
CA PRO A 5 42.23 14.40 -7.02
C PRO A 5 41.74 13.23 -7.89
N ARG A 6 42.34 12.03 -7.74
CA ARG A 6 41.97 10.84 -8.53
C ARG A 6 40.88 9.99 -7.89
N CYS A 7 40.82 9.89 -6.57
CA CYS A 7 39.90 8.97 -5.87
C CYS A 7 39.17 9.56 -4.67
N GLY A 8 39.42 10.84 -4.33
CA GLY A 8 38.76 11.54 -3.22
C GLY A 8 39.18 11.09 -1.82
N PHE A 9 40.19 10.23 -1.69
CA PHE A 9 40.71 9.79 -0.39
C PHE A 9 41.45 10.92 0.32
N THR A 10 41.23 11.06 1.63
CA THR A 10 41.93 12.04 2.47
C THR A 10 43.35 11.57 2.76
N ALA A 11 44.33 12.36 2.35
CA ALA A 11 45.75 12.12 2.58
C ALA A 11 46.35 13.19 3.50
N ASP A 12 47.46 12.84 4.14
CA ASP A 12 48.21 13.77 4.98
C ASP A 12 48.97 14.79 4.11
N ASP A 13 49.30 15.95 4.67
CA ASP A 13 49.97 17.02 3.92
C ASP A 13 51.42 16.69 3.57
N ASP A 14 52.00 15.68 4.22
CA ASP A 14 53.35 15.18 3.96
C ASP A 14 53.37 13.99 2.98
N ASP A 15 52.21 13.42 2.64
CA ASP A 15 52.12 12.27 1.72
C ASP A 15 52.41 12.73 0.28
N HIS A 16 53.47 12.22 -0.35
CA HIS A 16 53.77 12.47 -1.77
C HIS A 16 52.85 11.68 -2.72
N TYR A 17 52.38 10.50 -2.28
CA TYR A 17 51.53 9.61 -3.05
C TYR A 17 50.30 9.18 -2.26
N CYS A 18 49.16 9.00 -2.93
CA CYS A 18 47.94 8.52 -2.32
C CYS A 18 48.06 7.03 -1.93
N ARG A 19 48.04 6.74 -0.63
CA ARG A 19 48.10 5.36 -0.08
C ARG A 19 47.00 4.41 -0.60
N LYS A 20 45.88 4.95 -1.09
CA LYS A 20 44.74 4.14 -1.58
C LYS A 20 44.83 3.78 -3.06
N CYS A 21 45.37 4.66 -3.90
CA CYS A 21 45.34 4.48 -5.37
C CYS A 21 46.67 4.71 -6.08
N GLY A 22 47.75 5.03 -5.33
CA GLY A 22 49.09 5.26 -5.85
C GLY A 22 49.26 6.54 -6.67
N ALA A 23 48.26 7.42 -6.73
CA ALA A 23 48.35 8.68 -7.48
C ALA A 23 49.34 9.65 -6.80
N ASP A 24 50.18 10.30 -7.60
CA ASP A 24 51.04 11.40 -7.15
C ASP A 24 50.17 12.61 -6.76
N LEU A 25 50.40 13.14 -5.56
CA LEU A 25 49.64 14.25 -4.98
C LEU A 25 50.26 15.62 -5.27
N LEU A 26 51.47 15.66 -5.84
CA LEU A 26 52.21 16.87 -6.17
C LEU A 26 52.14 17.23 -7.66
N SER A 27 51.79 16.29 -8.53
CA SER A 27 51.63 16.53 -9.96
C SER A 27 50.16 16.70 -10.37
N ALA A 28 49.61 17.89 -10.13
CA ALA A 28 48.38 18.31 -10.79
C ALA A 28 48.67 19.45 -11.77
N PRO A 29 48.47 19.27 -13.09
CA PRO A 29 48.30 20.43 -13.96
C PRO A 29 46.99 21.10 -13.56
N LEU A 30 47.04 22.42 -13.32
CA LEU A 30 45.87 23.24 -13.05
C LEU A 30 44.93 23.14 -14.26
N VAL A 31 43.90 22.30 -14.16
CA VAL A 31 42.76 22.37 -15.07
C VAL A 31 42.09 23.71 -14.77
N GLN A 32 42.35 24.71 -15.61
CA GLN A 32 41.63 25.98 -15.55
C GLN A 32 40.17 25.70 -15.89
N VAL A 33 39.35 25.58 -14.85
CA VAL A 33 37.90 25.57 -14.97
C VAL A 33 37.50 26.96 -15.43
N GLY A 34 37.28 27.11 -16.75
CA GLY A 34 36.80 28.35 -17.33
C GLY A 34 35.48 28.76 -16.68
N SER A 35 35.50 29.80 -15.86
CA SER A 35 34.31 30.44 -15.30
C SER A 35 33.60 31.21 -16.42
N ARG A 36 32.76 30.50 -17.20
CA ARG A 36 31.78 31.19 -18.04
C ARG A 36 30.78 31.88 -17.12
N GLY A 37 30.87 33.21 -17.06
CA GLY A 37 29.95 34.06 -16.31
C GLY A 37 28.49 33.74 -16.68
N VAL A 38 27.76 33.19 -15.72
CA VAL A 38 26.33 32.91 -15.86
C VAL A 38 25.59 34.24 -15.84
N SER A 39 25.04 34.64 -16.98
CA SER A 39 24.24 35.86 -17.13
C SER A 39 23.05 35.85 -16.16
N ARG A 40 22.75 36.99 -15.51
CA ARG A 40 21.61 37.16 -14.58
C ARG A 40 20.27 36.66 -15.14
N LYS A 41 20.10 36.65 -16.48
CA LYS A 41 18.89 36.13 -17.14
C LYS A 41 18.76 34.60 -17.09
N SER A 42 19.88 33.87 -17.12
CA SER A 42 19.85 32.40 -17.03
C SER A 42 19.66 31.90 -15.59
N LEU A 43 20.05 32.69 -14.58
CA LEU A 43 19.82 32.36 -13.17
C LEU A 43 18.32 32.37 -12.81
N TRP A 44 17.56 33.33 -13.37
CA TRP A 44 16.12 33.45 -13.12
C TRP A 44 15.32 32.33 -13.81
N LEU A 45 15.73 31.91 -15.01
CA LEU A 45 15.15 30.77 -15.71
C LEU A 45 15.36 29.45 -14.96
N VAL A 46 16.54 29.23 -14.38
CA VAL A 46 16.84 28.02 -13.58
C VAL A 46 16.06 28.02 -12.26
N ALA A 47 15.95 29.17 -11.58
CA ALA A 47 15.15 29.27 -10.37
C ALA A 47 13.65 29.01 -10.63
N ALA A 48 13.11 29.58 -11.72
CA ALA A 48 11.71 29.38 -12.09
C ALA A 48 11.39 27.91 -12.43
N THR A 49 12.28 27.20 -13.13
CA THR A 49 12.08 25.76 -13.43
C THR A 49 12.22 24.88 -12.20
N MET A 50 13.09 25.22 -11.24
CA MET A 50 13.20 24.49 -9.97
C MET A 50 11.94 24.63 -9.11
N VAL A 51 11.36 25.83 -9.03
CA VAL A 51 10.12 26.08 -8.29
C VAL A 51 8.93 25.37 -8.95
N LEU A 52 8.83 25.41 -10.29
CA LEU A 52 7.79 24.64 -11.00
C LEU A 52 7.97 23.13 -10.82
N GLY A 53 9.21 22.65 -10.83
CA GLY A 53 9.53 21.23 -10.61
C GLY A 53 9.14 20.76 -9.21
N LEU A 54 9.45 21.52 -8.17
CA LEU A 54 9.09 21.21 -6.79
C LEU A 54 7.57 21.26 -6.56
N ALA A 55 6.87 22.22 -7.17
CA ALA A 55 5.42 22.28 -7.11
C ALA A 55 4.77 21.08 -7.81
N ALA A 56 5.28 20.68 -8.98
CA ALA A 56 4.80 19.50 -9.70
C ALA A 56 5.08 18.20 -8.91
N PHE A 57 6.25 18.07 -8.29
CA PHE A 57 6.61 16.88 -7.51
C PHE A 57 5.78 16.76 -6.22
N GLY A 58 5.53 17.88 -5.54
CA GLY A 58 4.67 17.92 -4.35
C GLY A 58 3.22 17.53 -4.66
N LEU A 59 2.68 17.97 -5.81
CA LEU A 59 1.31 17.64 -6.21
C LEU A 59 1.13 16.13 -6.47
N ILE A 60 2.14 15.48 -7.08
CA ILE A 60 2.11 14.03 -7.36
C ILE A 60 2.15 13.21 -6.07
N PHE A 61 2.90 13.66 -5.06
CA PHE A 61 3.02 12.95 -3.79
C PHE A 61 1.74 13.02 -2.94
N VAL A 62 1.04 14.16 -2.95
CA VAL A 62 -0.23 14.35 -2.21
C VAL A 62 -1.35 13.48 -2.79
N LEU A 63 -1.35 13.25 -4.10
CA LEU A 63 -2.37 12.40 -4.74
C LEU A 63 -2.14 10.89 -4.53
N SER A 64 -0.94 10.47 -4.10
CA SER A 64 -0.56 9.05 -4.04
C SER A 64 -0.63 8.41 -2.65
N SER A 65 -0.97 9.15 -1.59
CA SER A 65 -0.79 8.72 -0.19
C SER A 65 -2.00 8.08 0.50
N LYS A 66 -3.10 7.78 -0.21
CA LYS A 66 -4.28 7.11 0.39
C LYS A 66 -4.38 5.66 -0.08
N GLY A 67 -3.69 4.77 0.65
CA GLY A 67 -3.91 3.33 0.58
C GLY A 67 -5.34 3.00 0.99
N CYS A 68 -6.07 2.31 0.12
CA CYS A 68 -7.51 2.03 0.10
C CYS A 68 -8.35 3.17 -0.50
N GLY A 69 -8.66 2.99 -1.80
CA GLY A 69 -9.20 4.04 -2.66
C GLY A 69 -10.64 4.47 -2.41
N ARG A 70 -11.42 3.71 -1.62
CA ARG A 70 -12.80 3.92 -1.12
C ARG A 70 -13.48 2.55 -1.05
N VAL A 71 -14.40 2.36 -0.10
CA VAL A 71 -15.28 1.20 -0.03
C VAL A 71 -16.71 1.70 0.05
N ASN A 72 -17.61 1.10 -0.72
CA ASN A 72 -19.04 1.40 -0.74
C ASN A 72 -19.81 0.09 -0.84
N GLY A 73 -21.01 0.04 -0.25
CA GLY A 73 -21.91 -1.11 -0.30
C GLY A 73 -22.44 -1.47 1.08
N SER A 74 -23.21 -2.55 1.14
CA SER A 74 -23.72 -3.11 2.38
C SER A 74 -23.88 -4.62 2.24
N PHE A 75 -23.76 -5.33 3.36
CA PHE A 75 -24.07 -6.74 3.49
C PHE A 75 -25.24 -6.85 4.46
N VAL A 76 -26.26 -7.63 4.10
CA VAL A 76 -27.45 -7.84 4.92
C VAL A 76 -27.64 -9.34 5.07
N ALA A 77 -27.52 -9.84 6.29
CA ALA A 77 -27.89 -11.21 6.63
C ALA A 77 -29.25 -11.21 7.31
N SER A 78 -30.07 -12.22 7.00
CA SER A 78 -31.35 -12.43 7.67
C SER A 78 -31.61 -13.92 7.90
N GLY A 79 -32.20 -14.26 9.04
CA GLY A 79 -32.57 -15.61 9.41
C GLY A 79 -31.42 -16.52 9.85
N SER A 80 -31.76 -17.78 10.12
CA SER A 80 -30.79 -18.80 10.51
C SER A 80 -29.88 -19.22 9.34
N PRO A 81 -28.61 -19.57 9.59
CA PRO A 81 -27.98 -19.72 10.91
C PRO A 81 -27.22 -18.47 11.41
N TYR A 82 -27.27 -17.37 10.66
CA TYR A 82 -26.39 -16.20 10.88
C TYR A 82 -27.03 -15.09 11.70
N GLY A 83 -28.36 -15.11 11.85
CA GLY A 83 -29.12 -14.06 12.50
C GLY A 83 -29.35 -12.86 11.59
N ASP A 84 -30.01 -11.85 12.14
CA ASP A 84 -30.36 -10.63 11.42
C ASP A 84 -29.34 -9.54 11.72
N PHE A 85 -28.58 -9.12 10.71
CA PHE A 85 -27.68 -7.99 10.86
C PHE A 85 -27.38 -7.30 9.52
N GLN A 86 -27.03 -6.02 9.62
CA GLN A 86 -26.54 -5.23 8.51
C GLN A 86 -25.11 -4.78 8.79
N PHE A 87 -24.24 -4.98 7.82
CA PHE A 87 -22.84 -4.58 7.85
C PHE A 87 -22.57 -3.57 6.73
N VAL A 88 -22.04 -2.41 7.09
CA VAL A 88 -21.67 -1.36 6.14
C VAL A 88 -20.17 -1.11 6.28
N PRO A 89 -19.32 -1.55 5.33
CA PRO A 89 -17.89 -1.37 5.44
C PRO A 89 -17.49 0.09 5.30
N THR A 90 -16.60 0.54 6.17
CA THR A 90 -15.99 1.89 6.11
C THR A 90 -14.52 1.81 5.73
N ARG A 91 -13.89 0.66 5.95
CA ARG A 91 -12.48 0.39 5.66
C ARG A 91 -12.34 -0.89 4.85
N CYS A 92 -11.30 -0.92 4.04
CA CYS A 92 -10.87 -2.09 3.29
C CYS A 92 -9.37 -2.29 3.55
N ARG A 93 -8.86 -3.51 3.49
CA ARG A 93 -7.43 -3.84 3.52
C ARG A 93 -7.14 -4.99 2.57
N SER A 94 -5.94 -5.02 2.02
CA SER A 94 -5.45 -6.21 1.30
C SER A 94 -5.28 -7.38 2.26
N GLY A 95 -5.71 -8.57 1.84
CA GLY A 95 -5.52 -9.84 2.53
C GLY A 95 -4.07 -10.34 2.50
N GLU A 96 -3.18 -9.70 1.75
CA GLU A 96 -1.79 -10.12 1.58
C GLU A 96 -1.03 -10.23 2.91
N ARG A 97 -1.23 -9.27 3.82
CA ARG A 97 -0.64 -9.33 5.17
C ARG A 97 -1.25 -10.43 6.06
N ALA A 98 -2.44 -10.90 5.72
CA ALA A 98 -3.11 -12.02 6.37
C ALA A 98 -2.83 -13.35 5.64
N GLY A 99 -1.96 -13.37 4.63
CA GLY A 99 -1.54 -14.58 3.94
C GLY A 99 -2.53 -15.12 2.92
N PHE A 100 -3.47 -14.31 2.41
CA PHE A 100 -4.40 -14.75 1.36
C PHE A 100 -4.57 -13.71 0.24
N TYR A 101 -4.95 -14.20 -0.94
CA TYR A 101 -5.28 -13.34 -2.07
C TYR A 101 -6.74 -12.87 -1.97
N GLY A 102 -6.95 -11.59 -1.65
CA GLY A 102 -8.29 -11.07 -1.42
C GLY A 102 -8.30 -9.75 -0.66
N VAL A 103 -9.49 -9.34 -0.22
CA VAL A 103 -9.69 -8.10 0.57
C VAL A 103 -10.40 -8.40 1.89
N ILE A 104 -10.12 -7.58 2.90
CA ILE A 104 -10.78 -7.59 4.20
C ILE A 104 -11.57 -6.28 4.32
N LEU A 105 -12.89 -6.37 4.37
CA LEU A 105 -13.80 -5.24 4.60
C LEU A 105 -14.10 -5.15 6.09
N MET A 106 -14.02 -3.96 6.69
CA MET A 106 -14.18 -3.75 8.13
C MET A 106 -14.96 -2.46 8.42
N GLN A 107 -15.47 -2.36 9.64
CA GLN A 107 -16.03 -1.13 10.19
C GLN A 107 -14.97 -0.32 10.96
N GLU A 108 -15.34 0.88 11.39
CA GLU A 108 -14.51 1.67 12.31
C GLU A 108 -14.50 1.05 13.72
N ASP A 109 -15.67 0.53 14.12
CA ASP A 109 -15.88 -0.17 15.38
C ASP A 109 -15.14 -1.52 15.40
N PRO A 110 -14.28 -1.78 16.41
CA PRO A 110 -13.62 -3.08 16.59
C PRO A 110 -14.61 -4.24 16.79
N GLU A 111 -15.83 -3.98 17.27
CA GLU A 111 -16.88 -5.01 17.44
C GLU A 111 -17.82 -5.10 16.24
N GLY A 112 -17.65 -4.24 15.23
CA GLY A 112 -18.50 -4.19 14.04
C GLY A 112 -18.34 -5.38 13.08
N GLY A 113 -17.43 -6.31 13.38
CA GLY A 113 -17.15 -7.48 12.56
C GLY A 113 -16.39 -7.14 11.27
N GLY A 114 -16.40 -8.08 10.33
CA GLY A 114 -15.61 -7.99 9.11
C GLY A 114 -16.00 -9.03 8.08
N ILE A 115 -15.67 -8.73 6.81
CA ILE A 115 -15.92 -9.62 5.68
C ILE A 115 -14.60 -9.85 4.95
N MET A 116 -14.13 -11.09 4.94
CA MET A 116 -12.97 -11.52 4.17
C MET A 116 -13.43 -12.11 2.84
N VAL A 117 -12.94 -11.53 1.76
CA VAL A 117 -13.31 -11.87 0.39
C VAL A 117 -12.12 -12.54 -0.27
N PHE A 118 -12.21 -13.84 -0.56
CA PHE A 118 -11.15 -14.60 -1.19
C PHE A 118 -11.29 -14.51 -2.71
N GLY A 119 -10.31 -13.88 -3.37
CA GLY A 119 -10.33 -13.60 -4.81
C GLY A 119 -9.77 -14.70 -5.69
N GLU A 120 -9.31 -15.82 -5.11
CA GLU A 120 -8.67 -16.90 -5.86
C GLU A 120 -9.73 -17.69 -6.67
N PRO A 121 -9.62 -17.79 -8.01
CA PRO A 121 -10.68 -18.41 -8.82
C PRO A 121 -11.00 -19.86 -8.47
N SER A 122 -10.01 -20.62 -7.98
CA SER A 122 -10.18 -22.02 -7.59
C SER A 122 -10.71 -22.20 -6.16
N ARG A 123 -10.76 -21.13 -5.35
CA ARG A 123 -11.08 -21.16 -3.92
C ARG A 123 -11.91 -19.94 -3.50
N GLN A 124 -12.82 -19.51 -4.38
CA GLN A 124 -13.69 -18.38 -4.09
C GLN A 124 -14.60 -18.70 -2.90
N LYS A 125 -14.54 -17.85 -1.88
CA LYS A 125 -15.38 -17.91 -0.69
C LYS A 125 -15.42 -16.55 -0.02
N LEU A 126 -16.47 -16.32 0.76
CA LEU A 126 -16.50 -15.24 1.73
C LEU A 126 -16.49 -15.81 3.13
N VAL A 127 -15.72 -15.19 4.02
CA VAL A 127 -15.82 -15.44 5.46
C VAL A 127 -16.36 -14.19 6.12
N VAL A 128 -17.49 -14.33 6.80
CA VAL A 128 -18.19 -13.23 7.46
C VAL A 128 -18.08 -13.41 8.98
N GLN A 129 -17.60 -12.38 9.65
CA GLN A 129 -17.57 -12.29 11.11
C GLN A 129 -18.84 -11.59 11.59
N VAL A 130 -19.58 -12.23 12.50
CA VAL A 130 -20.81 -11.66 13.05
C VAL A 130 -20.47 -10.49 13.98
N PRO A 131 -21.10 -9.31 13.84
CA PRO A 131 -20.89 -8.17 14.74
C PRO A 131 -21.17 -8.55 16.21
N HIS A 132 -20.40 -7.97 17.14
CA HIS A 132 -20.48 -8.21 18.59
C HIS A 132 -20.32 -9.67 19.05
N SER A 133 -19.83 -10.55 18.17
CA SER A 133 -19.65 -11.98 18.49
C SER A 133 -18.22 -12.33 18.94
N CYS A 134 -17.31 -11.37 18.87
CA CYS A 134 -15.91 -11.56 19.24
C CYS A 134 -15.78 -11.59 20.77
N GLY A 135 -15.55 -12.76 21.34
CA GLY A 135 -15.35 -12.94 22.78
C GLY A 135 -13.87 -12.92 23.16
N GLY A 136 -13.53 -12.20 24.24
CA GLY A 136 -12.19 -12.20 24.86
C GLY A 136 -11.72 -10.80 25.29
N SER A 137 -10.84 -10.73 26.29
CA SER A 137 -10.30 -9.45 26.81
C SER A 137 -9.41 -8.70 25.82
N ASN A 138 -9.01 -9.36 24.72
CA ASN A 138 -8.25 -8.76 23.63
C ASN A 138 -9.03 -8.96 22.32
N ALA A 139 -9.77 -7.93 21.89
CA ALA A 139 -10.52 -7.93 20.63
C ALA A 139 -9.66 -8.26 19.39
N GLU A 140 -8.33 -8.15 19.49
CA GLU A 140 -7.38 -8.52 18.43
C GLU A 140 -7.10 -10.03 18.31
N GLN A 141 -7.47 -10.85 19.30
CA GLN A 141 -7.29 -12.31 19.31
C GLN A 141 -8.57 -13.06 19.70
N GLY A 142 -9.69 -12.35 19.84
CA GLY A 142 -10.97 -12.92 20.18
C GLY A 142 -11.47 -13.86 19.08
N GLN A 143 -11.93 -15.04 19.47
CA GLN A 143 -12.60 -15.95 18.56
C GLN A 143 -13.95 -15.33 18.20
N CYS A 144 -14.05 -14.71 17.02
CA CYS A 144 -15.31 -14.22 16.49
C CYS A 144 -16.14 -15.38 15.95
N LYS A 145 -17.48 -15.27 16.04
CA LYS A 145 -18.35 -16.21 15.34
C LYS A 145 -18.23 -15.92 13.84
N GLU A 146 -17.64 -16.87 13.13
CA GLU A 146 -17.42 -16.79 11.69
C GLU A 146 -18.29 -17.78 10.94
N PHE A 147 -18.66 -17.41 9.73
CA PHE A 147 -19.27 -18.33 8.79
C PHE A 147 -18.73 -18.15 7.38
N THR A 148 -18.68 -19.26 6.65
CA THR A 148 -18.20 -19.28 5.27
C THR A 148 -19.39 -19.38 4.33
N ILE A 149 -19.45 -18.46 3.36
CA ILE A 149 -20.38 -18.50 2.24
C ILE A 149 -19.60 -18.99 1.02
N SER A 150 -20.05 -20.09 0.44
CA SER A 150 -19.47 -20.66 -0.78
C SER A 150 -20.37 -20.45 -2.01
N PRO A 151 -19.83 -20.51 -3.23
CA PRO A 151 -20.60 -20.25 -4.46
C PRO A 151 -21.83 -21.15 -4.62
N GLU A 152 -21.78 -22.37 -4.09
CA GLU A 152 -22.85 -23.36 -4.23
C GLU A 152 -24.12 -22.99 -3.45
N GLN A 153 -24.01 -22.07 -2.49
CA GLN A 153 -25.13 -21.62 -1.64
C GLN A 153 -25.90 -20.44 -2.24
N CYS A 154 -25.49 -19.96 -3.43
CA CYS A 154 -25.94 -18.67 -3.93
C CYS A 154 -26.46 -18.75 -5.36
N SER A 155 -27.58 -18.08 -5.60
CA SER A 155 -28.15 -17.90 -6.94
C SER A 155 -27.33 -16.91 -7.78
N ARG A 156 -26.68 -15.96 -7.09
CA ARG A 156 -25.66 -15.09 -7.66
C ARG A 156 -24.50 -15.02 -6.68
N PHE A 157 -23.32 -15.33 -7.16
CA PHE A 157 -22.07 -15.22 -6.42
C PHE A 157 -21.07 -14.54 -7.33
N ASN A 158 -20.81 -13.23 -7.15
CA ASN A 158 -19.88 -12.53 -8.03
C ASN A 158 -18.85 -11.70 -7.27
N VAL A 159 -17.68 -12.31 -7.07
CA VAL A 159 -16.50 -11.72 -6.44
C VAL A 159 -15.45 -11.46 -7.52
N LEU A 160 -15.11 -10.20 -7.78
CA LEU A 160 -14.05 -9.80 -8.69
C LEU A 160 -13.01 -8.95 -7.97
N VAL A 161 -12.00 -9.62 -7.43
CA VAL A 161 -10.83 -8.99 -6.81
C VAL A 161 -9.62 -9.19 -7.72
N SER A 162 -9.07 -8.11 -8.25
CA SER A 162 -7.96 -8.13 -9.21
C SER A 162 -6.76 -7.31 -8.71
N ARG A 163 -5.54 -7.73 -9.09
CA ARG A 163 -4.33 -6.97 -8.78
C ARG A 163 -4.27 -5.75 -9.70
N THR A 164 -4.16 -4.56 -9.12
CA THR A 164 -3.77 -3.36 -9.86
C THR A 164 -2.28 -3.43 -10.23
N ASN A 165 -1.75 -2.43 -10.93
CA ASN A 165 -0.31 -2.27 -11.14
C ASN A 165 0.41 -1.43 -10.07
N ILE A 166 -0.30 -1.06 -9.00
CA ILE A 166 0.20 -0.14 -7.98
C ILE A 166 0.58 -0.93 -6.73
N THR A 167 1.77 -0.64 -6.19
CA THR A 167 2.25 -1.18 -4.92
C THR A 167 2.55 -0.02 -3.99
N VAL A 168 2.05 -0.08 -2.76
CA VAL A 168 2.28 0.93 -1.72
C VAL A 168 2.78 0.23 -0.47
N ASN A 169 3.97 0.60 0.01
CA ASN A 169 4.62 -0.04 1.17
C ASN A 169 4.68 -1.57 1.04
N ASP A 170 5.12 -2.06 -0.13
CA ASP A 170 5.24 -3.49 -0.47
C ASP A 170 3.92 -4.28 -0.45
N ILE A 171 2.77 -3.60 -0.51
CA ILE A 171 1.46 -4.24 -0.62
C ILE A 171 0.84 -3.90 -1.96
N ARG A 172 0.37 -4.92 -2.68
CA ARG A 172 -0.33 -4.71 -3.95
C ARG A 172 -1.72 -4.12 -3.69
N LEU A 173 -2.04 -3.02 -4.35
CA LEU A 173 -3.41 -2.51 -4.37
C LEU A 173 -4.30 -3.46 -5.19
N LEU A 174 -5.49 -3.73 -4.66
CA LEU A 174 -6.49 -4.58 -5.29
C LEU A 174 -7.67 -3.72 -5.76
N ASP A 175 -8.16 -4.01 -6.96
CA ASP A 175 -9.47 -3.57 -7.42
C ASP A 175 -10.49 -4.64 -7.04
N GLY A 176 -11.73 -4.25 -6.73
CA GLY A 176 -12.71 -5.15 -6.12
C GLY A 176 -14.08 -5.11 -6.79
N GLN A 177 -14.87 -6.15 -6.51
CA GLN A 177 -16.31 -6.23 -6.66
C GLN A 177 -16.77 -7.46 -5.86
N VAL A 178 -17.92 -7.38 -5.20
CA VAL A 178 -18.60 -8.50 -4.55
C VAL A 178 -20.11 -8.28 -4.75
N VAL A 179 -20.86 -9.28 -5.19
CA VAL A 179 -22.33 -9.25 -5.25
C VAL A 179 -22.83 -10.65 -4.89
N LEU A 180 -23.72 -10.75 -3.90
CA LEU A 180 -24.23 -12.02 -3.40
C LEU A 180 -25.75 -11.96 -3.29
N ASP A 181 -26.40 -13.05 -3.71
CA ASP A 181 -27.80 -13.38 -3.45
C ASP A 181 -27.84 -14.87 -3.06
N CYS A 182 -27.78 -15.14 -1.77
CA CYS A 182 -27.66 -16.46 -1.19
C CYS A 182 -28.93 -16.88 -0.45
N LYS A 183 -29.25 -18.17 -0.53
CA LYS A 183 -30.37 -18.77 0.21
C LYS A 183 -29.89 -20.03 0.89
N PHE A 184 -30.04 -20.08 2.20
CA PHE A 184 -29.55 -21.18 3.01
C PHE A 184 -30.66 -22.21 3.28
N PRO A 185 -30.34 -23.51 3.37
CA PRO A 185 -31.32 -24.55 3.68
C PRO A 185 -32.12 -24.30 4.97
N GLU A 186 -31.51 -23.61 5.93
CA GLU A 186 -32.10 -23.27 7.23
C GLU A 186 -33.07 -22.08 7.18
N GLY A 187 -33.27 -21.49 5.99
CA GLY A 187 -34.24 -20.42 5.73
C GLY A 187 -33.67 -19.01 5.72
N GLY A 188 -32.37 -18.83 5.96
CA GLY A 188 -31.72 -17.51 5.92
C GLY A 188 -31.32 -17.04 4.52
N THR A 189 -30.96 -15.76 4.43
CA THR A 189 -30.51 -15.08 3.20
C THR A 189 -29.30 -14.18 3.49
N ALA A 190 -28.44 -13.99 2.49
CA ALA A 190 -27.28 -13.08 2.54
C ALA A 190 -26.92 -12.55 1.16
#